data_AF-D7BDE7-F1
#
_entry.id   AF-D7BDE7-F1
#
_cell.length_a   1.000
_cell.length_b   1.000
_cell.length_c   1.000
_cell.angle_alpha   90.00
_cell.angle_beta   90.00
_cell.angle_gamma   90.00
#
_symmetry.space_group_name_H-M   'P 1'
#
loop_
_entity.id
_entity.type
_entity.pdbx_description
1 polymer ?
#
loop_
_entity_poly.entity_id
_entity_poly.type
_entity_poly.pdbx_seq_one_letter_code
_entity_poly.pdbx_strand_id
1 'polypeptide(L)'
;MTLAERLRELRSERGWRLKDLSEQSGLSVPYLSDLERGRTNPSLETLNTLARTYAMSVQDLLEPTDFAGERTPAALPKGLAELLADPILGKEITPDWQKTLSRIELRGKRPQSKRDWYEIFLHLRRVLEG
;
A
#
# COMPACT_ATOMS: atom_id res chain seq x y z
N MET A 1 7.53 -8.06 -7.06
CA MET A 1 7.45 -7.84 -8.54
C MET A 1 6.59 -6.62 -8.81
N THR A 2 6.74 -5.93 -9.93
CA THR A 2 5.88 -4.79 -10.28
C THR A 2 4.56 -5.23 -10.91
N LEU A 3 3.56 -4.35 -10.93
CA LEU A 3 2.31 -4.58 -11.65
C LEU A 3 2.52 -4.83 -13.16
N ALA A 4 3.45 -4.10 -13.78
CA ALA A 4 3.79 -4.28 -15.19
C ALA A 4 4.30 -5.69 -15.50
N GLU A 5 5.19 -6.21 -14.64
CA GLU A 5 5.71 -7.57 -14.73
C GLU A 5 4.60 -8.61 -14.55
N ARG A 6 3.71 -8.39 -13.56
CA ARG A 6 2.58 -9.29 -13.31
C ARG A 6 1.60 -9.38 -14.49
N LEU A 7 1.27 -8.24 -15.12
CA LEU A 7 0.40 -8.23 -16.31
C LEU A 7 1.04 -8.98 -17.47
N ARG A 8 2.35 -8.80 -17.68
CA ARG A 8 3.10 -9.51 -18.73
C ARG A 8 3.16 -11.01 -18.44
N GLU A 9 3.37 -11.41 -17.20
CA GLU A 9 3.38 -12.80 -16.75
C GLU A 9 2.04 -13.46 -17.04
N LEU A 10 0.93 -12.90 -16.55
CA LEU A 10 -0.43 -13.42 -16.77
C LEU A 10 -0.78 -13.55 -18.25
N ARG A 11 -0.39 -12.58 -19.08
CA ARG A 11 -0.58 -12.68 -20.54
C ARG A 11 0.23 -13.84 -21.12
N SER A 12 1.47 -14.01 -20.69
CA SER A 12 2.38 -15.04 -21.18
C SER A 12 1.95 -16.45 -20.74
N GLU A 13 1.48 -16.61 -19.51
CA GLU A 13 0.94 -17.87 -18.97
C GLU A 13 -0.26 -18.38 -19.78
N ARG A 14 -1.07 -17.47 -20.31
CA ARG A 14 -2.20 -17.79 -21.19
C ARG A 14 -1.82 -17.99 -22.66
N GLY A 15 -0.53 -17.81 -23.01
CA GLY A 15 -0.06 -17.89 -24.39
C GLY A 15 -0.60 -16.78 -25.30
N TRP A 16 -1.10 -15.68 -24.72
CA TRP A 16 -1.74 -14.60 -25.47
C TRP A 16 -0.73 -13.62 -26.05
N ARG A 17 -0.98 -13.18 -27.28
CA ARG A 17 -0.38 -11.97 -27.85
C ARG A 17 -1.06 -10.74 -27.26
N LEU A 18 -0.43 -9.57 -27.36
CA LEU A 18 -1.06 -8.31 -26.96
C LEU A 18 -2.38 -8.03 -27.72
N LYS A 19 -2.47 -8.47 -28.98
CA LYS A 19 -3.70 -8.38 -29.77
C LYS A 19 -4.84 -9.21 -29.19
N ASP A 20 -4.54 -10.42 -28.72
CA ASP A 20 -5.54 -11.32 -28.12
C ASP A 20 -6.05 -10.76 -26.78
N LEU A 21 -5.16 -10.14 -25.99
CA LEU A 21 -5.55 -9.44 -24.77
C LEU A 21 -6.41 -8.20 -25.09
N SER A 22 -6.03 -7.44 -26.12
CA SER A 22 -6.77 -6.26 -26.59
C SER A 22 -8.19 -6.61 -27.01
N GLU A 23 -8.37 -7.69 -27.76
CA GLU A 23 -9.68 -8.18 -28.20
C GLU A 23 -10.56 -8.60 -27.02
N GLN A 24 -9.97 -9.20 -25.98
CA GLN A 24 -10.72 -9.66 -24.80
C GLN A 24 -10.99 -8.58 -23.76
N SER A 25 -10.10 -7.60 -23.61
CA SER A 25 -10.22 -6.54 -22.61
C SER A 25 -10.84 -5.26 -23.17
N GLY A 26 -10.93 -5.11 -24.49
CA GLY A 26 -11.35 -3.88 -25.15
C GLY A 26 -10.35 -2.72 -25.03
N LEU A 27 -9.16 -2.97 -24.49
CA LEU A 27 -8.10 -1.96 -24.34
C LEU A 27 -7.21 -1.98 -25.58
N SER A 28 -6.66 -0.82 -25.97
CA SER A 28 -5.82 -0.75 -27.17
C SER A 28 -4.48 -1.47 -26.98
N VAL A 29 -3.98 -2.10 -28.04
CA VAL A 29 -2.65 -2.75 -28.04
C VAL A 29 -1.53 -1.82 -27.57
N PRO A 30 -1.44 -0.54 -28.02
CA PRO A 30 -0.41 0.38 -27.53
C PRO A 30 -0.51 0.61 -26.02
N TYR A 31 -1.71 0.80 -25.48
CA TYR A 31 -1.92 1.04 -24.05
C TYR A 31 -1.53 -0.18 -23.20
N LEU A 32 -1.94 -1.39 -23.62
CA LEU A 32 -1.52 -2.64 -22.98
C LEU A 32 0.01 -2.81 -23.03
N SER A 33 0.62 -2.42 -24.15
CA SER A 33 2.08 -2.41 -24.31
C SER A 33 2.78 -1.47 -23.33
N ASP A 34 2.22 -0.28 -23.11
CA ASP A 34 2.78 0.69 -22.17
C ASP A 34 2.58 0.24 -20.72
N LEU A 35 1.45 -0.40 -20.40
CA LEU A 35 1.19 -1.01 -19.09
C LEU A 35 2.19 -2.12 -18.77
N GLU A 36 2.40 -3.08 -19.68
CA GLU A 36 3.37 -4.18 -19.47
C GLU A 36 4.83 -3.73 -19.43
N ARG A 37 5.12 -2.49 -19.84
CA ARG A 37 6.45 -1.87 -19.71
C ARG A 37 6.54 -0.88 -18.55
N GLY A 38 5.48 -0.68 -17.79
CA GLY A 38 5.44 0.29 -16.68
C GLY A 38 5.58 1.75 -17.13
N ARG A 39 5.27 2.07 -18.39
CA ARG A 39 5.35 3.44 -18.94
C ARG A 39 4.15 4.30 -18.56
N THR A 40 3.05 3.67 -18.14
CA THR A 40 1.83 4.33 -17.69
C THR A 40 1.21 3.56 -16.54
N ASN A 41 0.46 4.26 -15.70
CA ASN A 41 -0.28 3.66 -14.60
C ASN A 41 -1.72 3.39 -15.01
N PRO A 42 -2.28 2.20 -14.72
CA PRO A 42 -3.67 1.92 -15.00
C PRO A 42 -4.59 2.67 -14.03
N SER A 43 -5.76 3.09 -14.52
CA SER A 43 -6.84 3.54 -13.64
C SER A 43 -7.47 2.33 -12.91
N LEU A 44 -8.28 2.61 -11.88
CA LEU A 44 -9.04 1.56 -11.20
C LEU A 44 -10.01 0.84 -12.15
N GLU A 45 -10.58 1.55 -13.12
CA GLU A 45 -11.41 0.96 -14.15
C GLU A 45 -10.61 0.00 -15.04
N THR A 46 -9.42 0.41 -15.50
CA THR A 46 -8.50 -0.46 -16.25
C THR A 46 -8.14 -1.71 -15.46
N LEU A 47 -7.83 -1.57 -14.16
CA LEU A 47 -7.55 -2.70 -13.27
C LEU A 47 -8.74 -3.66 -13.16
N ASN A 48 -9.95 -3.14 -13.00
CA ASN A 48 -11.17 -3.93 -12.96
C ASN A 48 -11.38 -4.69 -14.28
N THR A 49 -11.20 -4.03 -15.41
CA THR A 49 -11.32 -4.63 -16.74
C THR A 49 -10.32 -5.77 -16.90
N LEU A 50 -9.04 -5.53 -16.59
CA LEU A 50 -7.99 -6.54 -16.69
C LEU A 50 -8.25 -7.72 -15.75
N ALA A 51 -8.60 -7.47 -14.48
CA ALA A 51 -8.92 -8.53 -13.52
C ALA A 51 -10.07 -9.41 -14.02
N ARG A 52 -11.13 -8.80 -14.58
CA ARG A 52 -12.24 -9.53 -15.22
C ARG A 52 -11.79 -10.34 -16.42
N THR A 53 -10.96 -9.78 -17.31
CA THR A 53 -10.40 -10.51 -18.46
C THR A 53 -9.55 -11.71 -18.01
N TYR A 54 -8.84 -11.56 -16.89
CA TYR A 54 -8.11 -12.66 -16.26
C TYR A 54 -8.95 -13.53 -15.32
N ALA A 55 -10.27 -13.34 -15.24
CA ALA A 55 -11.18 -14.10 -14.39
C ALA A 55 -10.73 -14.19 -12.92
N MET A 56 -10.24 -13.08 -12.37
CA MET A 56 -9.77 -12.96 -10.98
C MET A 56 -10.24 -11.65 -10.35
N SER A 57 -10.06 -11.50 -9.04
CA SER A 57 -10.34 -10.22 -8.38
C SER A 57 -9.20 -9.21 -8.61
N VAL A 58 -9.50 -7.92 -8.42
CA VAL A 58 -8.46 -6.87 -8.43
C VAL A 58 -7.46 -7.10 -7.29
N GLN A 59 -7.90 -7.67 -6.16
CA GLN A 59 -7.02 -8.01 -5.06
C GLN A 59 -6.00 -9.08 -5.47
N ASP A 60 -6.44 -10.16 -6.11
CA ASP A 60 -5.54 -11.26 -6.57
C ASP A 60 -4.56 -10.77 -7.65
N LEU A 61 -5.01 -9.84 -8.50
CA LEU A 61 -4.16 -9.20 -9.51
C LEU A 61 -3.01 -8.41 -8.86
N LEU A 62 -3.28 -7.77 -7.72
CA LEU A 62 -2.37 -6.85 -7.04
C LEU A 62 -1.57 -7.49 -5.90
N GLU A 63 -2.04 -8.60 -5.32
CA GLU A 63 -1.41 -9.29 -4.19
C GLU A 63 0.09 -9.61 -4.40
N PRO A 64 0.53 -10.13 -5.57
CA PRO A 64 1.95 -10.38 -5.79
C PRO A 64 2.76 -9.11 -6.09
N THR A 65 2.12 -7.94 -6.19
CA THR A 65 2.77 -6.71 -6.67
C THR A 65 3.27 -5.81 -5.55
N ASP A 66 4.52 -5.37 -5.66
CA ASP A 66 5.09 -4.29 -4.85
C ASP A 66 4.67 -2.97 -5.49
N PHE A 67 3.77 -2.23 -4.84
CA PHE A 67 3.49 -0.86 -5.23
C PHE A 67 4.72 0.01 -4.93
N ALA A 68 5.57 0.18 -5.94
CA ALA A 68 6.69 1.12 -5.93
C ALA A 68 6.18 2.57 -6.08
N GLY A 69 5.36 3.01 -5.12
CA GLY A 69 5.10 4.42 -4.87
C GLY A 69 5.89 4.87 -3.65
N GLU A 70 6.30 6.14 -3.61
CA GLU A 70 6.65 6.75 -2.33
C GLU A 70 5.48 6.50 -1.37
N ARG A 71 5.72 5.75 -0.29
CA ARG A 71 4.77 5.67 0.81
C ARG A 71 4.52 7.11 1.20
N THR A 72 3.28 7.58 1.03
CA THR A 72 2.91 8.93 1.44
C THR A 72 3.36 9.15 2.88
N PRO A 73 3.80 10.36 3.27
CA PRO A 73 4.14 10.70 4.66
C PRO A 73 3.01 10.44 5.67
N ALA A 74 1.82 10.07 5.18
CA ALA A 74 0.65 9.62 5.94
C ALA A 74 0.75 8.16 6.43
N ALA A 75 1.77 7.38 6.03
CA ALA A 75 2.05 6.11 6.67
C ALA A 75 2.57 6.38 8.08
N LEU A 76 1.81 5.95 9.10
CA LEU A 76 2.22 6.03 10.49
C LEU A 76 3.68 5.52 10.65
N PRO A 77 4.50 6.17 11.50
CA PRO A 77 5.83 5.66 11.81
C PRO A 77 5.74 4.18 12.20
N LYS A 78 6.63 3.34 11.68
CA LYS A 78 6.56 1.87 11.85
C LYS A 78 6.35 1.47 13.31
N GLY A 79 7.14 2.02 14.24
CA GLY A 79 7.00 1.73 15.67
C GLY A 79 5.66 2.21 16.26
N LEU A 80 5.09 3.32 15.78
CA LEU A 80 3.77 3.77 16.21
C LEU A 80 2.68 2.85 15.67
N ALA A 81 2.76 2.43 14.40
CA ALA A 81 1.83 1.47 13.82
C ALA A 81 1.84 0.14 14.60
N GLU A 82 3.03 -0.36 14.95
CA GLU A 82 3.21 -1.56 15.78
C GLU A 82 2.59 -1.40 17.17
N LEU A 83 2.70 -0.21 17.78
CA LEU A 83 2.09 0.07 19.07
C LEU A 83 0.56 0.08 18.99
N LEU A 84 -0.01 0.71 17.97
CA LEU A 84 -1.47 0.77 17.79
C LEU A 84 -2.09 -0.60 17.47
N ALA A 85 -1.35 -1.47 16.78
CA ALA A 85 -1.78 -2.83 16.50
C ALA A 85 -1.66 -3.77 17.73
N ASP A 86 -0.97 -3.36 18.80
CA ASP A 86 -0.79 -4.18 20.00
C ASP A 86 -2.12 -4.31 20.77
N PRO A 87 -2.65 -5.52 20.98
CA PRO A 87 -3.98 -5.73 21.56
C PRO A 87 -4.06 -5.42 23.06
N ILE A 88 -2.92 -5.21 23.71
CA ILE A 88 -2.84 -4.85 25.13
C ILE A 88 -2.55 -3.35 25.23
N LEU A 89 -1.47 -2.88 24.60
CA LEU A 89 -0.98 -1.50 24.77
C LEU A 89 -1.75 -0.49 23.92
N GLY A 90 -2.14 -0.86 22.70
CA GLY A 90 -2.79 0.04 21.74
C GLY A 90 -4.21 0.44 22.15
N LYS A 91 -4.88 -0.38 22.97
CA LYS A 91 -6.26 -0.12 23.44
C LYS A 91 -6.40 1.15 24.25
N GLU A 92 -5.34 1.56 24.95
CA GLU A 92 -5.35 2.79 25.76
C GLU A 92 -5.09 4.06 24.93
N ILE A 93 -4.70 3.90 23.66
CA ILE A 93 -4.29 5.02 22.80
C ILE A 93 -5.48 5.47 21.95
N THR A 94 -6.21 6.45 22.48
CA THR A 94 -7.38 7.04 21.82
C THR A 94 -7.03 7.68 20.47
N PRO A 95 -7.99 7.88 19.56
CA PRO A 95 -7.73 8.52 18.25
C PRO A 95 -7.03 9.89 18.34
N ASP A 96 -7.28 10.66 19.40
CA ASP A 96 -6.61 11.96 19.58
C ASP A 96 -5.17 11.81 20.06
N TRP A 97 -4.89 10.81 20.91
CA TRP A 97 -3.51 10.41 21.21
C TRP A 97 -2.79 9.88 19.97
N GLN A 98 -3.44 9.14 19.09
CA GLN A 98 -2.86 8.68 17.82
C GLN A 98 -2.43 9.86 16.93
N LYS A 99 -3.29 10.87 16.77
CA LYS A 99 -2.95 12.10 16.02
C LYS A 99 -1.79 12.84 16.67
N THR A 100 -1.80 12.97 17.99
CA THR A 100 -0.76 13.66 18.75
C THR A 100 0.60 12.97 18.57
N LEU A 101 0.65 11.66 18.81
CA LEU A 101 1.87 10.86 18.66
C LEU A 101 2.38 10.87 17.21
N SER A 102 1.50 10.78 16.20
CA SER A 102 1.91 10.76 14.79
C SER A 102 2.72 11.99 14.33
N ARG A 103 2.62 13.11 15.05
CA ARG A 103 3.30 14.38 14.75
C ARG A 103 4.61 14.57 15.49
N ILE A 104 4.97 13.67 16.42
CA ILE A 104 6.14 13.85 17.28
C ILE A 104 7.43 13.51 16.52
N GLU A 105 8.38 14.45 16.59
CA GLU A 105 9.76 14.26 16.17
C GLU A 105 10.69 14.73 17.29
N LEU A 106 11.63 13.88 17.70
CA LEU A 106 12.60 14.17 18.76
C LEU A 106 13.94 14.49 18.11
N ARG A 107 14.34 15.77 18.16
CA ARG A 107 15.60 16.25 17.56
C ARG A 107 15.72 15.87 16.07
N GLY A 108 14.62 16.01 15.33
CA GLY A 108 14.52 15.67 13.91
C GLY A 108 14.53 14.16 13.62
N LYS A 109 14.46 13.31 14.65
CA LYS A 109 14.36 11.86 14.49
C LYS A 109 13.06 11.34 15.10
N ARG A 110 12.45 10.38 14.43
CA ARG A 110 11.28 9.67 14.96
C ARG A 110 11.72 8.47 15.80
N PRO A 111 11.01 8.18 16.90
CA PRO A 111 11.18 6.92 17.62
C PRO A 111 10.98 5.72 16.69
N GLN A 112 11.84 4.72 16.83
CA GLN A 112 11.91 3.61 15.86
C GLN A 112 11.11 2.39 16.33
N SER A 113 10.99 2.17 17.65
CA SER A 113 10.33 0.99 18.20
C SER A 113 9.00 1.31 18.87
N LYS A 114 8.10 0.32 18.93
CA LYS A 114 6.84 0.43 19.68
C LYS A 114 7.03 0.80 21.15
N ARG A 115 8.14 0.33 21.76
CA ARG A 115 8.48 0.61 23.16
C ARG A 115 8.77 2.09 23.36
N ASP A 116 9.59 2.69 22.50
CA ASP A 116 9.92 4.11 22.59
C ASP A 116 8.66 4.98 22.45
N TRP A 117 7.78 4.61 21.52
CA TRP A 117 6.50 5.29 21.34
C TRP A 117 5.59 5.19 22.57
N TYR A 118 5.56 4.02 23.22
CA TYR A 118 4.76 3.81 24.42
C TYR A 118 5.31 4.57 25.62
N GLU A 119 6.64 4.61 25.79
CA GLU A 119 7.29 5.41 26.84
C GLU A 119 6.96 6.91 26.67
N ILE A 120 7.02 7.43 25.44
CA ILE A 120 6.60 8.81 25.14
C ILE A 120 5.14 9.04 25.48
N PHE A 121 4.24 8.13 25.09
CA PHE A 121 2.82 8.21 25.42
C PHE A 121 2.59 8.27 26.94
N LEU A 122 3.19 7.38 27.72
CA LEU A 122 3.05 7.36 29.18
C LEU A 122 3.54 8.66 29.82
N HIS A 123 4.67 9.19 29.35
CA HIS A 123 5.20 10.46 29.83
C HIS A 123 4.27 11.63 29.52
N LEU A 124 3.78 11.74 28.28
CA LEU A 124 2.85 12.80 27.89
C LEU A 124 1.53 12.69 28.63
N ARG A 125 0.97 11.49 28.75
CA ARG A 125 -0.28 11.25 29.49
C ARG A 125 -0.16 11.71 30.93
N ARG A 126 0.93 11.35 31.61
CA ARG A 126 1.19 11.78 33.00
C ARG A 126 1.31 13.29 33.15
N VAL A 127 1.87 13.99 32.16
CA VAL A 127 2.08 15.45 32.22
C VAL A 127 0.82 16.24 31.86
N LEU A 128 0.00 15.72 30.94
CA LEU A 128 -1.18 16.42 30.43
C LEU A 128 -2.48 16.06 31.15
N GLU A 129 -2.55 14.87 31.76
CA GLU A 129 -3.73 14.37 32.47
C GLU A 129 -3.50 14.17 33.98
N GLY A 130 -2.29 14.47 34.48
CA GLY A 130 -1.93 14.39 35.91
C GLY A 130 -1.84 15.76 36.55
#